data_AF-A0AAN7H3A5-F1
#
_entry.id   AF-A0AAN7H3A5-F1
#
_cell.length_a   1.000
_cell.length_b   1.000
_cell.length_c   1.000
_cell.angle_alpha   90.00
_cell.angle_beta   90.00
_cell.angle_gamma   90.00
#
_symmetry.space_group_name_H-M   'P 1'
#
loop_
_entity.id
_entity.type
_entity.pdbx_description
1 polymer ?
#
loop_
_entity_poly.entity_id
_entity_poly.type
_entity_poly.pdbx_seq_one_letter_code
_entity_poly.pdbx_strand_id
1 'polypeptide(L)'
;MLQPGLPGFSRANWQSTIRSYVTAHPEYADIASWTGRETADITYDDVDGAFTRLLIDKGYLAAETWADARPHYLVEVKTTTKSCSMPFFMSKYQYRRMQDNSSHSEENLETVYVIVRVFNLGTDNPGLRVLVDPENMRRRNELSFTAELWSVVMTEGPDR
;
A
#
# COMPACT_ATOMS: atom_id res chain seq x y z
N MET A 1 2.32 -13.76 -14.51
CA MET A 1 1.84 -14.20 -13.18
C MET A 1 3.00 -14.19 -12.21
N LEU A 2 2.75 -13.87 -10.93
CA LEU A 2 3.74 -14.10 -9.88
C LEU A 2 4.05 -15.60 -9.82
N GLN A 3 5.33 -15.96 -9.79
CA GLN A 3 5.78 -17.34 -9.66
C GLN A 3 6.69 -17.46 -8.42
N PRO A 4 6.34 -18.35 -7.46
CA PRO A 4 5.08 -19.09 -7.37
C PRO A 4 3.87 -18.18 -7.12
N GLY A 5 2.67 -18.68 -7.42
CA GLY A 5 1.42 -17.99 -7.09
C GLY A 5 1.21 -17.91 -5.58
N LEU A 6 0.60 -16.82 -5.12
CA LEU A 6 0.31 -16.60 -3.70
C LEU A 6 -0.93 -17.44 -3.29
N PRO A 7 -0.83 -18.34 -2.28
CA PRO A 7 -1.94 -19.15 -1.82
C PRO A 7 -3.16 -18.31 -1.41
N GLY A 8 -4.35 -18.63 -1.92
CA GLY A 8 -5.57 -17.89 -1.57
C GLY A 8 -5.70 -16.48 -2.18
N PHE A 9 -4.68 -15.98 -2.91
CA PHE A 9 -4.75 -14.68 -3.55
C PHE A 9 -5.69 -14.71 -4.77
N SER A 10 -6.65 -13.79 -4.79
CA SER A 10 -7.70 -13.69 -5.81
C SER A 10 -8.20 -12.25 -5.96
N ARG A 11 -9.18 -12.04 -6.86
CA ARG A 11 -9.87 -10.75 -7.00
C ARG A 11 -10.57 -10.31 -5.71
N ALA A 12 -10.84 -11.21 -4.77
CA ALA A 12 -11.46 -10.86 -3.48
C ALA A 12 -10.52 -10.04 -2.58
N ASN A 13 -9.20 -10.17 -2.78
CA ASN A 13 -8.20 -9.40 -2.04
C ASN A 13 -8.17 -7.93 -2.45
N TRP A 14 -8.67 -7.57 -3.64
CA TRP A 14 -8.78 -6.18 -4.08
C TRP A 14 -10.03 -5.53 -3.45
N GLN A 15 -9.80 -4.67 -2.45
CA GLN A 15 -10.83 -4.04 -1.61
C GLN A 15 -10.93 -2.51 -1.80
N SER A 16 -10.35 -1.96 -2.87
CA SER A 16 -10.49 -0.54 -3.17
C SER A 16 -11.82 -0.23 -3.85
N THR A 17 -12.39 0.94 -3.56
CA THR A 17 -13.54 1.50 -4.28
C THR A 17 -13.23 1.77 -5.75
N ILE A 18 -11.96 1.94 -6.15
CA ILE A 18 -11.58 2.15 -7.55
C ILE A 18 -11.90 0.94 -8.46
N ARG A 19 -12.15 -0.23 -7.85
CA ARG A 19 -12.52 -1.49 -8.52
C ARG A 19 -13.71 -1.33 -9.45
N SER A 20 -14.64 -0.40 -9.18
CA SER A 20 -15.78 -0.15 -10.08
C SER A 20 -15.37 0.43 -11.44
N TYR A 21 -14.25 1.14 -11.52
CA TYR A 21 -13.79 1.77 -12.77
C TYR A 21 -13.08 0.79 -13.71
N VAL A 22 -12.56 -0.33 -13.20
CA VAL A 22 -11.83 -1.31 -14.02
C VAL A 22 -12.76 -2.17 -14.90
N THR A 23 -14.07 -2.10 -14.67
CA THR A 23 -15.10 -2.81 -15.46
C THR A 23 -15.11 -2.42 -16.94
N ALA A 24 -14.49 -1.31 -17.31
CA ALA A 24 -14.24 -0.93 -18.70
C ALA A 24 -13.29 -1.90 -19.43
N HIS A 25 -12.47 -2.67 -18.71
CA HIS A 25 -11.58 -3.66 -19.29
C HIS A 25 -12.28 -5.04 -19.36
N PRO A 26 -12.29 -5.74 -20.51
CA PRO A 26 -13.05 -6.99 -20.69
C PRO A 26 -12.74 -8.07 -19.66
N GLU A 27 -11.48 -8.19 -19.22
CA GLU A 27 -11.07 -9.17 -18.21
C GLU A 27 -11.72 -8.93 -16.84
N TYR A 28 -12.09 -7.68 -16.53
CA TYR A 28 -12.66 -7.28 -15.24
C TYR A 28 -14.11 -6.80 -15.37
N ALA A 29 -14.76 -7.05 -16.51
CA ALA A 29 -16.13 -6.57 -16.76
C ALA A 29 -17.16 -7.14 -15.75
N ASP A 30 -16.87 -8.31 -15.18
CA ASP A 30 -17.70 -9.01 -14.18
C ASP A 30 -17.36 -8.63 -12.73
N ILE A 31 -16.39 -7.74 -12.51
CA ILE A 31 -15.92 -7.45 -11.16
C ILE A 31 -16.95 -6.60 -10.39
N ALA A 32 -17.45 -7.13 -9.28
CA ALA A 32 -18.36 -6.39 -8.41
C ALA A 32 -17.65 -5.20 -7.74
N SER A 33 -18.37 -4.09 -7.51
CA SER A 33 -17.89 -2.97 -6.70
C SER A 33 -17.61 -3.42 -5.27
N TRP A 34 -16.59 -2.83 -4.63
CA TRP A 34 -16.38 -3.02 -3.19
C TRP A 34 -17.40 -2.19 -2.40
N THR A 35 -18.14 -2.84 -1.50
CA THR A 35 -19.16 -2.19 -0.65
C THR A 35 -18.78 -2.19 0.83
N GLY A 36 -17.63 -2.76 1.19
CA GLY A 36 -17.11 -2.76 2.55
C GLY A 36 -16.40 -1.45 2.92
N ARG A 37 -15.92 -1.35 4.16
CA ARG A 37 -15.03 -0.26 4.55
C ARG A 37 -13.69 -0.48 3.84
N GLU A 38 -13.28 0.46 3.01
CA GLU A 38 -11.97 0.43 2.36
C GLU A 38 -10.87 0.63 3.41
N THR A 39 -10.08 -0.41 3.62
CA THR A 39 -8.98 -0.42 4.60
C THR A 39 -7.62 -0.26 3.94
N ALA A 40 -7.43 -0.90 2.78
CA ALA A 40 -6.29 -0.76 1.89
C ALA A 40 -6.75 -1.14 0.47
N ASP A 41 -5.95 -0.85 -0.55
CA ASP A 41 -6.30 -1.25 -1.92
C ASP A 41 -6.35 -2.78 -2.06
N ILE A 42 -5.37 -3.48 -1.47
CA ILE A 42 -5.32 -4.94 -1.44
C ILE A 42 -5.05 -5.39 0.00
N THR A 43 -5.79 -6.40 0.45
CA THR A 43 -5.54 -7.07 1.73
C THR A 43 -5.21 -8.54 1.49
N TYR A 44 -4.25 -9.09 2.22
CA TYR A 44 -3.81 -10.47 2.00
C TYR A 44 -3.33 -11.11 3.30
N ASP A 45 -4.03 -12.14 3.75
CA ASP A 45 -3.61 -13.01 4.84
C ASP A 45 -2.55 -13.98 4.33
N ASP A 46 -1.28 -13.80 4.73
CA ASP A 46 -0.19 -14.64 4.26
C ASP A 46 -0.06 -15.93 5.09
N VAL A 47 -1.12 -16.74 5.05
CA VAL A 47 -1.30 -17.93 5.90
C VAL A 47 -0.11 -18.90 5.81
N ASP A 48 0.46 -19.04 4.61
CA ASP A 48 1.60 -19.92 4.34
C ASP A 48 2.95 -19.18 4.36
N GLY A 49 2.97 -17.85 4.50
CA GLY A 49 4.19 -17.04 4.48
C GLY A 49 4.83 -16.94 3.10
N ALA A 50 4.05 -17.21 2.05
CA ALA A 50 4.54 -17.25 0.69
C ALA A 50 4.90 -15.84 0.19
N PHE A 51 4.10 -14.84 0.58
CA PHE A 51 4.38 -13.46 0.21
C PHE A 51 5.56 -12.90 1.03
N THR A 52 5.64 -13.19 2.33
CA THR A 52 6.78 -12.84 3.17
C THR A 52 8.08 -13.44 2.63
N ARG A 53 8.10 -14.73 2.26
CA ARG A 53 9.25 -15.38 1.62
C ARG A 53 9.63 -14.70 0.31
N LEU A 54 8.65 -14.37 -0.54
CA LEU A 54 8.91 -13.62 -1.76
C LEU A 54 9.54 -12.25 -1.49
N LEU A 55 9.10 -11.54 -0.45
CA LEU A 55 9.67 -10.25 -0.06
C LEU A 55 11.11 -10.41 0.47
N ILE A 56 11.40 -11.48 1.22
CA ILE A 56 12.75 -11.83 1.65
C ILE A 56 13.65 -12.13 0.44
N ASP A 57 13.21 -13.00 -0.47
CA ASP A 57 13.98 -13.40 -1.67
C ASP A 57 14.31 -12.21 -2.58
N LYS A 58 13.46 -11.17 -2.57
CA LYS A 58 13.67 -9.92 -3.31
C LYS A 58 14.47 -8.87 -2.53
N GLY A 59 14.87 -9.16 -1.29
CA GLY A 59 15.67 -8.28 -0.44
C GLY A 59 14.89 -7.13 0.19
N TYR A 60 13.54 -7.22 0.24
CA TYR A 60 12.71 -6.23 0.92
C TYR A 60 12.60 -6.46 2.43
N LEU A 61 12.82 -7.71 2.88
CA LEU A 61 12.75 -8.12 4.28
C LEU A 61 13.99 -8.93 4.67
N ALA A 62 14.44 -8.78 5.91
CA ALA A 62 15.55 -9.56 6.47
C ALA A 62 15.07 -10.95 6.88
N ALA A 63 15.75 -12.00 6.42
CA ALA A 63 15.34 -13.38 6.71
C ALA A 63 15.40 -13.70 8.21
N GLU A 64 16.37 -13.11 8.92
CA GLU A 64 16.62 -13.32 10.34
C GLU A 64 15.43 -12.92 11.21
N THR A 65 14.65 -11.94 10.77
CA THR A 65 13.46 -11.45 11.49
C THR A 65 12.16 -12.04 10.92
N TRP A 66 12.09 -12.29 9.62
CA TRP A 66 10.82 -12.53 8.91
C TRP A 66 10.59 -13.96 8.41
N ALA A 67 11.56 -14.87 8.50
CA ALA A 67 11.46 -16.21 7.91
C ALA A 67 10.18 -16.98 8.32
N ASP A 68 9.82 -16.88 9.59
CA ASP A 68 8.66 -17.57 10.16
C ASP A 68 7.42 -16.67 10.29
N ALA A 69 7.51 -15.40 9.88
CA ALA A 69 6.39 -14.47 9.97
C ALA A 69 5.29 -14.79 8.95
N ARG A 70 4.03 -14.63 9.37
CA ARG A 70 2.81 -14.89 8.59
C ARG A 70 1.81 -13.74 8.74
N PRO A 71 2.20 -12.51 8.34
CA PRO A 71 1.41 -11.30 8.61
C PRO A 71 0.15 -11.22 7.74
N HIS A 72 -0.80 -10.43 8.23
CA HIS A 72 -1.82 -9.80 7.41
C HIS A 72 -1.22 -8.58 6.69
N TYR A 73 -1.18 -8.61 5.36
CA TYR A 73 -0.67 -7.49 4.56
C TYR A 73 -1.78 -6.50 4.19
N LEU A 74 -1.53 -5.22 4.46
CA LEU A 74 -2.31 -4.09 3.99
C LEU A 74 -1.51 -3.37 2.90
N VAL A 75 -1.92 -3.51 1.65
CA VAL A 75 -1.16 -3.00 0.50
C VAL A 75 -1.88 -1.82 -0.14
N GLU A 76 -1.18 -0.70 -0.23
CA GLU A 76 -1.57 0.50 -0.97
C GLU A 76 -0.83 0.58 -2.30
N VAL A 77 -1.53 0.91 -3.38
CA VAL A 77 -0.94 1.11 -4.70
C VAL A 77 -0.89 2.60 -5.02
N LYS A 78 0.31 3.10 -5.32
CA LYS A 78 0.53 4.50 -5.72
C LYS A 78 1.13 4.56 -7.11
N THR A 79 0.35 5.01 -8.08
CA THR A 79 0.75 5.06 -9.49
C THR A 79 1.26 6.44 -9.92
N THR A 80 2.10 6.50 -10.94
CA THR A 80 2.48 7.74 -11.61
C THR A 80 3.00 7.47 -13.03
N THR A 81 2.80 8.41 -13.95
CA THR A 81 3.43 8.41 -15.28
C THR A 81 4.87 8.94 -15.24
N LYS A 82 5.31 9.49 -14.10
CA LYS A 82 6.65 10.06 -13.90
C LYS A 82 7.59 9.07 -13.20
N SER A 83 8.80 9.51 -12.86
CA SER A 83 9.80 8.69 -12.18
C SER A 83 9.37 8.25 -10.77
N CYS A 84 10.03 7.20 -10.24
CA CYS A 84 9.79 6.67 -8.90
C CYS A 84 9.94 7.72 -7.78
N SER A 85 10.85 8.68 -7.95
CA SER A 85 11.16 9.70 -6.94
C SER A 85 10.13 10.83 -6.85
N MET A 86 9.19 10.91 -7.81
CA MET A 86 8.15 11.92 -7.73
C MET A 86 7.27 11.70 -6.49
N PRO A 87 7.00 12.77 -5.70
CA PRO A 87 6.12 12.68 -4.55
C PRO A 87 4.75 12.07 -4.90
N PHE A 88 4.15 11.40 -3.94
CA PHE A 88 2.79 10.90 -4.03
C PHE A 88 2.02 11.28 -2.78
N PHE A 89 0.70 11.41 -2.93
CA PHE A 89 -0.17 11.78 -1.84
C PHE A 89 -0.60 10.55 -1.05
N MET A 90 -0.63 10.73 0.27
CA MET A 90 -1.16 9.77 1.23
C MET A 90 -2.24 10.50 2.03
N SER A 91 -3.44 9.91 2.11
CA SER A 91 -4.50 10.51 2.90
C SER A 91 -4.15 10.45 4.39
N LYS A 92 -4.75 11.32 5.21
CA LYS A 92 -4.61 11.26 6.68
C LYS A 92 -4.96 9.89 7.25
N TYR A 93 -5.92 9.19 6.64
CA TYR A 93 -6.34 7.86 7.06
C TYR A 93 -5.27 6.80 6.77
N GLN A 94 -4.73 6.80 5.55
CA GLN A 94 -3.62 5.93 5.15
C GLN A 94 -2.38 6.20 6.02
N TYR A 95 -2.08 7.46 6.30
CA TYR A 95 -0.96 7.84 7.16
C TYR A 95 -1.12 7.32 8.59
N ARG A 96 -2.29 7.52 9.22
CA ARG A 96 -2.55 6.98 10.56
C ARG A 96 -2.45 5.45 10.57
N ARG A 97 -3.04 4.77 9.60
CA ARG A 97 -3.00 3.31 9.50
C ARG A 97 -1.58 2.77 9.33
N MET A 98 -0.76 3.42 8.51
CA MET A 98 0.66 3.12 8.38
C MET A 98 1.38 3.23 9.73
N GLN A 99 1.09 4.28 10.51
CA GLN A 99 1.67 4.44 11.84
C GLN A 99 1.21 3.36 12.80
N ASP A 100 -0.09 3.05 12.84
CA ASP A 100 -0.67 2.05 13.76
C ASP A 100 -0.16 0.61 13.50
N ASN A 101 0.25 0.30 12.27
CA ASN A 101 0.69 -1.04 11.83
C ASN A 101 2.21 -1.11 11.56
N SER A 102 2.99 -0.20 12.15
CA SER A 102 4.45 -0.30 12.09
C SER A 102 4.96 -1.32 13.11
N SER A 103 5.97 -2.11 12.77
CA SER A 103 6.62 -3.02 13.70
C SER A 103 7.52 -2.20 14.64
N HIS A 104 6.92 -1.66 15.71
CA HIS A 104 7.63 -0.80 16.68
C HIS A 104 8.60 -1.58 17.58
N SER A 105 8.37 -2.88 17.72
CA SER A 105 9.25 -3.89 18.27
C SER A 105 9.07 -5.14 17.40
N GLU A 106 10.06 -6.04 17.36
CA GLU A 106 10.01 -7.34 16.65
C GLU A 106 8.84 -8.25 17.11
N GLU A 107 8.01 -7.78 18.04
CA GLU A 107 6.90 -8.49 18.67
C GLU A 107 5.55 -8.30 17.95
N ASN A 108 5.42 -7.34 17.03
CA ASN A 108 4.16 -7.14 16.30
C ASN A 108 4.35 -7.23 14.77
N LEU A 109 4.49 -8.46 14.30
CA LEU A 109 4.48 -8.83 12.88
C LEU A 109 3.10 -9.34 12.44
N GLU A 110 2.03 -9.04 13.19
CA GLU A 110 0.69 -9.56 12.88
C GLU A 110 0.07 -8.85 11.67
N THR A 111 0.31 -7.55 11.51
CA THR A 111 -0.18 -6.76 10.38
C THR A 111 0.92 -5.85 9.84
N VAL A 112 1.13 -5.86 8.52
CA VAL A 112 2.19 -5.11 7.86
C VAL A 112 1.63 -4.20 6.78
N TYR A 113 1.95 -2.91 6.88
CA TYR A 113 1.60 -1.92 5.87
C TYR A 113 2.64 -1.88 4.75
N VAL A 114 2.18 -1.93 3.51
CA VAL A 114 3.03 -1.95 2.32
C VAL A 114 2.54 -0.92 1.32
N ILE A 115 3.47 -0.19 0.69
CA ILE A 115 3.17 0.65 -0.47
C ILE A 115 3.85 0.05 -1.70
N VAL A 116 3.06 -0.23 -2.73
CA VAL A 116 3.53 -0.59 -4.06
C VAL A 116 3.49 0.66 -4.94
N ARG A 117 4.68 1.20 -5.25
CA ARG A 117 4.87 2.34 -6.15
C ARG A 117 5.08 1.83 -7.56
N VAL A 118 4.11 2.09 -8.44
CA VAL A 118 4.24 1.83 -9.89
C VAL A 118 4.51 3.16 -10.58
N PHE A 119 5.58 3.22 -11.37
CA PHE A 119 6.07 4.47 -11.95
C PHE A 119 6.45 4.30 -13.42
N ASN A 120 6.65 5.42 -14.13
CA ASN A 120 6.83 5.47 -15.58
C ASN A 120 5.69 4.79 -16.35
N LEU A 121 4.44 4.89 -15.84
CA LEU A 121 3.28 4.37 -16.55
C LEU A 121 3.09 5.05 -17.90
N GLY A 122 2.68 4.26 -18.91
CA GLY A 122 2.52 4.71 -20.29
C GLY A 122 3.82 4.74 -21.10
N THR A 123 4.92 4.26 -20.53
CA THR A 123 6.19 4.02 -21.24
C THR A 123 6.39 2.53 -21.51
N ASP A 124 7.37 2.19 -22.36
CA ASP A 124 7.70 0.80 -22.69
C ASP A 124 8.31 0.01 -21.51
N ASN A 125 8.76 0.70 -20.46
CA ASN A 125 9.42 0.08 -19.31
C ASN A 125 8.91 0.66 -17.98
N PRO A 126 7.66 0.33 -17.58
CA PRO A 126 7.15 0.72 -16.28
C PRO A 126 7.96 0.04 -15.16
N GLY A 127 8.18 0.78 -14.08
CA GLY A 127 8.91 0.30 -12.92
C GLY A 127 7.99 0.02 -11.73
N LEU A 128 8.47 -0.83 -10.82
CA LEU A 128 7.80 -1.17 -9.56
C LEU A 128 8.79 -1.06 -8.40
N ARG A 129 8.35 -0.45 -7.29
CA ARG A 129 9.07 -0.43 -6.01
C ARG A 129 8.11 -0.78 -4.88
N VAL A 130 8.54 -1.66 -3.99
CA VAL A 130 7.80 -2.04 -2.78
C VAL A 130 8.45 -1.34 -1.59
N LEU A 131 7.64 -0.71 -0.75
CA LEU A 131 8.04 -0.08 0.51
C LEU A 131 7.34 -0.83 1.63
N VAL A 132 8.08 -1.69 2.35
CA VAL A 132 7.54 -2.49 3.45
C VAL A 132 7.80 -1.75 4.77
N ASP A 133 6.77 -1.63 5.60
CA ASP A 133 6.76 -0.77 6.81
C ASP A 133 7.29 0.65 6.54
N PRO A 134 6.54 1.46 5.76
CA PRO A 134 6.98 2.80 5.41
C PRO A 134 7.10 3.76 6.60
N GLU A 135 6.47 3.46 7.76
CA GLU A 135 6.68 4.22 8.98
C GLU A 135 8.07 3.94 9.59
N ASN A 136 8.52 2.69 9.61
CA ASN A 136 9.88 2.38 10.03
C ASN A 136 10.91 2.99 9.06
N MET A 137 10.65 2.93 7.75
CA MET A 137 11.47 3.62 6.74
C MET A 137 11.53 5.14 6.99
N ARG A 138 10.41 5.77 7.35
CA ARG A 138 10.36 7.20 7.73
C ARG A 138 11.24 7.49 8.95
N ARG A 139 11.17 6.66 10.00
CA ARG A 139 12.00 6.81 11.21
C ARG A 139 13.49 6.64 10.94
N ARG A 140 13.85 5.78 9.99
CA ARG A 140 15.23 5.59 9.51
C ARG A 140 15.67 6.66 8.50
N ASN A 141 14.85 7.69 8.27
CA ASN A 141 15.10 8.79 7.31
C ASN A 141 15.21 8.33 5.84
N GLU A 142 14.64 7.20 5.47
CA GLU A 142 14.59 6.71 4.08
C GLU A 142 13.41 7.31 3.30
N LEU A 143 12.36 7.73 4.01
CA LEU A 143 11.19 8.39 3.45
C LEU A 143 10.95 9.72 4.18
N SER A 144 10.66 10.78 3.41
CA SER A 144 10.29 12.08 3.95
C SER A 144 8.79 12.33 3.76
N PHE A 145 8.11 12.68 4.84
CA PHE A 145 6.68 12.98 4.85
C PHE A 145 6.49 14.45 5.20
N THR A 146 5.88 15.20 4.29
CA THR A 146 5.54 16.61 4.51
C THR A 146 4.06 16.70 4.86
N ALA A 147 3.74 17.34 5.99
CA ALA A 147 2.35 17.53 6.39
C ALA A 147 1.64 18.50 5.43
N GLU A 148 0.38 18.20 5.12
CA GLU A 148 -0.51 19.18 4.48
C GLU A 148 -0.80 20.32 5.46
N LEU A 149 -0.40 21.54 5.09
CA LEU A 149 -0.72 22.74 5.85
C LEU A 149 -2.20 23.10 5.63
N TRP A 150 -3.01 23.01 6.67
CA TRP A 150 -4.35 23.58 6.67
C TRP A 150 -4.23 25.08 6.93
N SER A 151 -4.67 25.91 5.98
CA SER A 151 -4.83 27.34 6.20
C SER A 151 -6.29 27.64 6.59
N VAL A 152 -6.49 28.24 7.75
CA VAL A 152 -7.79 28.76 8.20
C VAL A 152 -7.81 30.26 7.94
N VAL A 153 -8.85 30.75 7.27
CA VAL A 153 -9.13 32.19 7.14
C VAL A 153 -10.51 32.46 7.73
N MET A 154 -10.64 33.57 8.45
CA MET A 154 -11.93 34.04 8.95
C MET A 154 -12.74 34.52 7.74
N THR A 155 -13.99 34.05 7.59
CA THR A 155 -14.95 34.71 6.70
C THR A 155 -15.45 35.94 7.45
N GLU A 156 -15.26 37.14 6.88
CA GLU A 156 -15.95 38.33 7.36
C GLU A 156 -17.46 38.03 7.39
N GLY A 157 -18.02 37.98 8.59
CA GLY A 157 -19.48 37.95 8.74
C GLY A 157 -20.07 39.25 8.19
N PRO A 158 -21.33 39.25 7.74
CA PRO A 158 -21.93 40.48 7.25
C PRO A 158 -21.87 41.55 8.34
N ASP A 159 -21.32 42.72 7.99
CA ASP A 159 -21.34 43.91 8.83
C ASP A 159 -22.74 44.10 9.44
N ARG A 160 -22.81 44.09 10.77
CA ARG A 160 -24.04 44.43 11.51
C ARG A 160 -24.14 45.93 11.69
#